data_AF-A0A366H4T6-F1
#
_entry.id   AF-A0A366H4T6-F1
#
_cell.length_a   1.000
_cell.length_b   1.000
_cell.length_c   1.000
_cell.angle_alpha   90.00
_cell.angle_beta   90.00
_cell.angle_gamma   90.00
#
_symmetry.space_group_name_H-M   'P 1'
#
loop_
_entity.id
_entity.type
_entity.pdbx_description
1 polymer ?
#
loop_
_entity_poly.entity_id
_entity_poly.type
_entity_poly.pdbx_seq_one_letter_code
_entity_poly.pdbx_strand_id
1 'polypeptide(L)'
;MKKTLVCWAAISLTLTAVAGARTFTDKNGRTMEAEIVAKQGDQVRIKRADGQQFTVPATAFSPEDQEYIKTWQTPATASLTPRTPAKPGAPATPAAAPSGPADPRVKPGAVVALEFPSLPKDHNGNTATCNVRIPEDYDPTKPVPLLVWIAGGKGGNTPNGGFSLVDKGHYAIAALPYPSTAPTPADALDNPKDFDVIIDYHKAMLADLVKLLPNLDPKIRLVAGFSNGAHTIGTNISRGEGYFIDLFNAFIIIEGGGNKVDAKKKLRDKFAYLAWGNDLANKGGKNYMASYVCKTVKDARLQVTDHEMDGVGHAFPDSEKVLVKDWIEKTVVPGLAAGPKKP
;
A
#
# COMPACT_ATOMS: atom_id res chain seq x y z
N MET A 1 -21.90 -15.67 -72.59
CA MET A 1 -20.66 -16.05 -71.87
C MET A 1 -20.32 -14.92 -70.90
N LYS A 2 -20.62 -15.09 -69.60
CA LYS A 2 -20.41 -14.06 -68.57
C LYS A 2 -19.06 -14.30 -67.89
N LYS A 3 -18.18 -13.29 -67.90
CA LYS A 3 -16.90 -13.30 -67.18
C LYS A 3 -17.15 -12.75 -65.77
N THR A 4 -16.90 -13.57 -64.75
CA THR A 4 -16.93 -13.14 -63.34
C THR A 4 -15.50 -12.98 -62.86
N LEU A 5 -15.12 -11.74 -62.54
CA LEU A 5 -13.85 -11.38 -61.92
C LEU A 5 -13.99 -11.59 -60.40
N VAL A 6 -13.11 -12.39 -59.78
CA VAL A 6 -13.05 -12.54 -58.32
C VAL A 6 -11.88 -11.71 -57.81
N CYS A 7 -12.18 -10.63 -57.08
CA CYS A 7 -11.20 -9.83 -56.36
C CYS A 7 -10.80 -10.53 -55.07
N TRP A 8 -9.51 -10.81 -54.90
CA TRP A 8 -8.92 -11.20 -53.62
C TRP A 8 -8.70 -9.96 -52.77
N ALA A 9 -9.45 -9.81 -51.67
CA ALA A 9 -9.18 -8.80 -50.66
C ALA A 9 -8.09 -9.31 -49.72
N ALA A 10 -6.89 -8.73 -49.80
CA ALA A 10 -5.84 -8.92 -48.82
C ALA A 10 -6.16 -8.11 -47.56
N ILE A 11 -6.46 -8.79 -46.46
CA ILE A 11 -6.57 -8.19 -45.13
C ILE A 11 -5.14 -8.01 -44.60
N SER A 12 -4.60 -6.78 -44.71
CA SER A 12 -3.36 -6.39 -44.03
C SER A 12 -3.64 -6.15 -42.55
N LEU A 13 -3.22 -7.10 -41.71
CA LEU A 13 -3.20 -6.97 -40.26
C LEU A 13 -2.05 -6.02 -39.88
N THR A 14 -2.35 -4.76 -39.59
CA THR A 14 -1.36 -3.81 -39.07
C THR A 14 -1.11 -4.10 -37.59
N LEU A 15 0.02 -4.76 -37.28
CA LEU A 15 0.58 -4.82 -35.93
C LEU A 15 1.02 -3.42 -35.51
N THR A 16 0.31 -2.82 -34.55
CA THR A 16 0.79 -1.65 -33.82
C THR A 16 1.92 -2.08 -32.90
N ALA A 17 3.16 -1.77 -33.30
CA ALA A 17 4.33 -1.92 -32.44
C ALA A 17 4.18 -0.99 -31.22
N VAL A 18 3.96 -1.57 -30.04
CA VAL A 18 4.05 -0.87 -28.77
C VAL A 18 5.52 -0.53 -28.56
N ALA A 19 5.86 0.76 -28.55
CA ALA A 19 7.21 1.23 -28.30
C ALA A 19 7.70 0.68 -26.95
N GLY A 20 8.66 -0.25 -26.97
CA GLY A 20 9.23 -0.92 -25.80
C GLY A 20 9.06 -2.44 -25.76
N ALA A 21 8.11 -3.01 -26.50
CA ALA A 21 7.91 -4.46 -26.57
C ALA A 21 8.85 -5.12 -27.59
N ARG A 22 9.61 -6.14 -27.14
CA ARG A 22 10.54 -6.96 -27.92
C ARG A 22 10.14 -8.43 -27.82
N THR A 23 10.40 -9.22 -28.87
CA THR A 23 10.35 -10.68 -28.76
C THR A 23 11.63 -11.19 -28.09
N PHE A 24 11.46 -11.80 -26.93
CA PHE A 24 12.52 -12.49 -26.17
C PHE A 24 12.46 -13.98 -26.42
N THR A 25 13.61 -14.63 -26.51
CA THR A 25 13.75 -16.08 -26.69
C THR A 25 14.38 -16.70 -25.44
N ASP A 26 13.79 -17.76 -24.91
CA ASP A 26 14.35 -18.52 -23.79
C ASP A 26 15.43 -19.52 -24.25
N LYS A 27 16.17 -20.09 -23.30
CA LYS A 27 17.21 -21.11 -23.59
C LYS A 27 16.69 -22.41 -24.25
N ASN A 28 15.38 -22.65 -24.19
CA ASN A 28 14.74 -23.81 -24.81
C ASN A 28 14.17 -23.47 -26.20
N GLY A 29 14.43 -22.27 -26.73
CA GLY A 29 13.97 -21.81 -28.05
C GLY A 29 12.52 -21.31 -28.06
N ARG A 30 11.89 -21.09 -26.91
CA ARG A 30 10.52 -20.54 -26.83
C ARG A 30 10.57 -19.03 -26.89
N THR A 31 9.67 -18.43 -27.67
CA THR A 31 9.61 -16.98 -27.85
C THR A 31 8.46 -16.35 -27.06
N MET A 32 8.64 -15.13 -26.57
CA MET A 32 7.60 -14.33 -25.94
C MET A 32 7.75 -12.85 -26.26
N GLU A 33 6.65 -12.16 -26.56
CA GLU A 33 6.64 -10.70 -26.63
C GLU A 33 6.52 -10.11 -25.23
N ALA A 34 7.50 -9.29 -24.84
CA ALA A 34 7.52 -8.62 -23.57
C ALA A 34 8.31 -7.30 -23.62
N GLU A 35 8.10 -6.45 -22.63
CA GLU A 35 8.88 -5.25 -22.39
C GLU A 35 9.72 -5.43 -21.13
N ILE A 36 10.99 -5.03 -21.15
CA ILE A 36 11.78 -4.91 -19.90
C ILE A 36 11.27 -3.68 -19.17
N VAL A 37 10.70 -3.89 -17.98
CA VAL A 37 10.16 -2.81 -17.14
C VAL A 37 11.08 -2.47 -15.97
N ALA A 38 12.02 -3.36 -15.63
CA ALA A 38 13.08 -3.10 -14.66
C ALA A 38 14.25 -4.08 -14.83
N LYS A 39 15.44 -3.67 -14.38
CA LYS A 39 16.64 -4.51 -14.28
C LYS A 39 17.25 -4.34 -12.89
N GLN A 40 17.51 -5.44 -12.19
CA GLN A 40 18.10 -5.46 -10.84
C GLN A 40 19.19 -6.54 -10.79
N GLY A 41 20.46 -6.13 -10.87
CA GLY A 41 21.58 -7.07 -10.97
C GLY A 41 21.47 -7.96 -12.21
N ASP A 42 21.55 -9.28 -12.01
CA ASP A 42 21.40 -10.29 -13.06
C ASP A 42 19.94 -10.67 -13.35
N GLN A 43 18.97 -10.06 -12.66
CA GLN A 43 17.55 -10.31 -12.90
C GLN A 43 16.92 -9.18 -13.69
N VAL A 44 16.00 -9.56 -14.58
CA VAL A 44 15.21 -8.62 -15.38
C VAL A 44 13.74 -8.88 -15.12
N ARG A 45 12.98 -7.80 -14.94
CA ARG A 45 11.52 -7.86 -14.84
C ARG A 45 10.94 -7.54 -16.20
N ILE A 46 10.24 -8.50 -16.77
CA ILE A 46 9.58 -8.37 -18.06
C ILE A 46 8.07 -8.32 -17.88
N LYS A 47 7.40 -7.53 -18.72
CA LYS A 47 5.94 -7.42 -18.80
C LYS A 47 5.48 -7.95 -20.16
N ARG A 48 4.68 -9.01 -20.16
CA ARG A 48 4.09 -9.57 -21.38
C ARG A 48 2.91 -8.71 -21.87
N ALA A 49 2.51 -8.93 -23.12
CA ALA A 49 1.36 -8.24 -23.73
C ALA A 49 0.04 -8.43 -22.96
N ASP A 50 -0.12 -9.56 -22.25
CA ASP A 50 -1.25 -9.86 -21.37
C ASP A 50 -1.21 -9.13 -20.01
N GLY A 51 -0.20 -8.27 -19.80
CA GLY A 51 -0.01 -7.49 -18.59
C GLY A 51 0.64 -8.24 -17.43
N GLN A 52 0.86 -9.55 -17.56
CA GLN A 52 1.57 -10.33 -16.55
C GLN A 52 3.03 -9.92 -16.48
N GLN A 53 3.58 -9.85 -15.28
CA GLN A 53 4.96 -9.49 -15.04
C GLN A 53 5.71 -10.61 -14.37
N PHE A 54 6.90 -10.89 -14.89
CA PHE A 54 7.78 -11.94 -14.39
C PHE A 54 9.14 -11.34 -14.10
N THR A 55 9.70 -11.69 -12.95
CA THR A 55 11.13 -11.49 -12.69
C THR A 55 11.83 -12.77 -13.04
N VAL A 56 12.75 -12.70 -13.98
CA VAL A 56 13.52 -13.85 -14.47
C VAL A 56 15.00 -13.48 -14.52
N PRO A 57 15.91 -14.43 -14.25
CA PRO A 57 17.33 -14.19 -14.44
C PRO A 57 17.61 -13.92 -15.91
N ALA A 58 18.47 -12.96 -16.21
CA ALA A 58 18.89 -12.64 -17.58
C ALA A 58 19.45 -13.89 -18.28
N THR A 59 20.09 -14.79 -17.52
CA THR A 59 20.58 -16.06 -18.02
C THR A 59 19.49 -17.05 -18.46
N ALA A 60 18.20 -16.76 -18.25
CA ALA A 60 17.10 -17.58 -18.79
C ALA A 60 16.87 -17.36 -20.30
N PHE A 61 17.40 -16.27 -20.85
CA PHE A 61 17.21 -15.89 -22.25
C PHE A 61 18.35 -16.37 -23.16
N SER A 62 18.14 -16.27 -24.47
CA SER A 62 19.15 -16.48 -25.50
C SER A 62 20.39 -15.58 -25.30
N PRO A 63 21.56 -15.93 -25.85
CA PRO A 63 22.74 -15.07 -25.77
C PRO A 63 22.50 -13.65 -26.31
N GLU A 64 21.75 -13.53 -27.40
CA GLU A 64 21.41 -12.26 -28.04
C GLU A 64 20.52 -11.36 -27.15
N ASP A 65 19.54 -11.96 -26.48
CA ASP A 65 18.67 -11.24 -25.55
C ASP A 65 19.38 -10.89 -24.24
N GLN A 66 20.34 -11.72 -23.80
CA GLN A 66 21.21 -11.40 -22.66
C GLN A 66 22.04 -10.15 -22.92
N GLU A 67 22.58 -9.96 -24.12
CA GLU A 67 23.30 -8.74 -24.50
C GLU A 67 22.40 -7.52 -24.47
N TYR A 68 21.18 -7.64 -25.02
CA TYR A 68 20.20 -6.56 -24.98
C TYR A 68 19.84 -6.15 -23.54
N ILE A 69 19.58 -7.13 -22.66
CA ILE A 69 19.27 -6.90 -21.24
C ILE A 69 20.47 -6.23 -20.53
N LYS A 70 21.71 -6.56 -20.88
CA LYS A 70 22.91 -5.93 -20.30
C LYS A 70 22.95 -4.44 -20.62
N THR A 71 22.65 -4.04 -21.86
CA THR A 71 22.72 -2.65 -22.31
C THR A 71 21.46 -1.83 -22.03
N TRP A 72 20.37 -2.47 -21.60
CA TRP A 72 19.11 -1.80 -21.30
C TRP A 72 19.24 -0.85 -20.10
N GLN A 73 18.75 0.39 -20.25
CA GLN A 73 18.73 1.43 -19.23
C GLN A 73 17.29 1.87 -18.96
N THR A 74 16.96 2.15 -17.69
CA THR A 74 15.67 2.71 -17.31
C THR A 74 15.50 4.11 -17.93
N PRO A 75 14.43 4.39 -18.70
CA PRO A 75 14.21 5.71 -19.27
C PRO A 75 14.06 6.79 -18.18
N ALA A 76 14.97 7.78 -18.15
CA ALA A 76 15.03 8.83 -17.13
C ALA A 76 14.06 9.99 -17.44
N THR A 77 13.35 10.51 -16.43
CA THR A 77 12.65 11.82 -16.52
C THR A 77 13.14 12.75 -15.40
N ALA A 78 13.43 14.01 -15.76
CA ALA A 78 14.31 14.95 -15.07
C ALA A 78 13.78 15.60 -13.76
N SER A 79 14.70 15.82 -12.81
CA SER A 79 14.52 16.41 -11.46
C SER A 79 14.19 17.91 -11.44
N LEU A 80 13.34 18.35 -10.50
CA LEU A 80 13.25 19.76 -10.04
C LEU A 80 13.48 19.86 -8.51
N THR A 81 14.22 20.90 -8.13
CA THR A 81 14.83 21.21 -6.81
C THR A 81 13.85 21.69 -5.71
N PRO A 82 14.25 21.68 -4.42
CA PRO A 82 13.37 21.89 -3.26
C PRO A 82 13.21 23.37 -2.84
N ARG A 83 12.01 23.75 -2.35
CA ARG A 83 11.76 24.97 -1.56
C ARG A 83 11.34 24.65 -0.12
N THR A 84 11.81 25.49 0.78
CA THR A 84 11.77 25.46 2.26
C THR A 84 10.34 25.42 2.85
N PRO A 85 10.09 24.79 4.02
CA PRO A 85 8.75 24.60 4.59
C PRO A 85 8.30 25.77 5.50
N ALA A 86 7.02 26.13 5.41
CA ALA A 86 6.34 27.01 6.36
C ALA A 86 5.52 26.22 7.41
N LYS A 87 5.39 26.82 8.59
CA LYS A 87 4.92 26.26 9.88
C LYS A 87 3.38 26.02 9.93
N PRO A 88 2.86 25.02 10.68
CA PRO A 88 1.43 24.68 10.72
C PRO A 88 0.68 25.39 11.86
N GLY A 89 -0.58 25.80 11.59
CA GLY A 89 -1.51 26.29 12.60
C GLY A 89 -2.98 26.08 12.23
N ALA A 90 -3.66 25.25 13.04
CA ALA A 90 -5.10 25.20 13.38
C ALA A 90 -6.16 24.87 12.29
N PRO A 91 -7.30 24.25 12.69
CA PRO A 91 -8.14 23.42 11.82
C PRO A 91 -9.26 24.20 11.12
N ALA A 92 -9.40 24.00 9.81
CA ALA A 92 -10.48 24.58 9.01
C ALA A 92 -11.60 23.54 8.72
N THR A 93 -12.82 23.98 8.97
CA THR A 93 -14.13 23.53 8.43
C THR A 93 -14.04 23.20 6.94
N PRO A 94 -14.86 22.28 6.35
CA PRO A 94 -14.60 21.70 5.03
C PRO A 94 -14.79 22.74 3.92
N ALA A 95 -13.68 23.41 3.58
CA ALA A 95 -13.54 24.22 2.40
C ALA A 95 -13.15 23.33 1.22
N ALA A 96 -13.58 23.73 0.02
CA ALA A 96 -13.29 23.10 -1.26
C ALA A 96 -11.83 22.62 -1.37
N ALA A 97 -11.65 21.46 -2.01
CA ALA A 97 -10.36 20.81 -2.21
C ALA A 97 -9.29 21.83 -2.66
N PRO A 98 -8.12 21.89 -2.01
CA PRO A 98 -7.08 22.84 -2.39
C PRO A 98 -6.57 22.51 -3.80
N SER A 99 -6.83 23.43 -4.74
CA SER A 99 -6.39 23.38 -6.13
C SER A 99 -4.92 23.80 -6.26
N GLY A 100 -4.02 22.96 -5.74
CA GLY A 100 -2.67 22.90 -6.31
C GLY A 100 -2.75 22.38 -7.75
N PRO A 101 -1.77 22.68 -8.63
CA PRO A 101 -1.71 22.01 -9.92
C PRO A 101 -1.67 20.50 -9.67
N ALA A 102 -2.62 19.78 -10.27
CA ALA A 102 -2.72 18.33 -10.12
C ALA A 102 -1.39 17.69 -10.56
N ASP A 103 -0.85 16.82 -9.71
CA ASP A 103 0.38 16.10 -10.05
C ASP A 103 0.11 15.26 -11.31
N PRO A 104 0.86 15.47 -12.41
CA PRO A 104 0.58 14.82 -13.69
C PRO A 104 0.74 13.29 -13.66
N ARG A 105 1.34 12.74 -12.59
CA ARG A 105 1.47 11.29 -12.36
C ARG A 105 0.17 10.69 -11.81
N VAL A 106 -0.70 11.49 -11.21
CA VAL A 106 -1.98 11.02 -10.65
C VAL A 106 -2.97 10.83 -11.79
N LYS A 107 -3.05 9.59 -12.26
CA LYS A 107 -3.97 9.15 -13.31
C LYS A 107 -4.71 7.90 -12.86
N PRO A 108 -5.95 7.66 -13.32
CA PRO A 108 -6.67 6.45 -12.98
C PRO A 108 -5.85 5.17 -13.20
N GLY A 109 -5.83 4.31 -12.19
CA GLY A 109 -5.08 3.03 -12.21
C GLY A 109 -3.56 3.15 -12.13
N ALA A 110 -2.98 4.36 -12.08
CA ALA A 110 -1.53 4.54 -11.98
C ALA A 110 -0.99 4.09 -10.62
N VAL A 111 0.30 3.75 -10.59
CA VAL A 111 1.06 3.64 -9.33
C VAL A 111 2.08 4.77 -9.30
N VAL A 112 1.93 5.67 -8.34
CA VAL A 112 2.84 6.80 -8.14
C VAL A 112 3.82 6.46 -7.03
N ALA A 113 5.11 6.51 -7.32
CA ALA A 113 6.16 6.41 -6.32
C ALA A 113 6.43 7.80 -5.72
N LEU A 114 6.22 7.93 -4.41
CA LEU A 114 6.72 9.06 -3.62
C LEU A 114 8.08 8.66 -3.05
N GLU A 115 9.15 9.22 -3.59
CA GLU A 115 10.52 8.95 -3.15
C GLU A 115 11.01 9.99 -2.14
N PHE A 116 11.71 9.51 -1.11
CA PHE A 116 12.22 10.35 -0.03
C PHE A 116 13.73 10.16 0.13
N PRO A 117 14.56 10.63 -0.83
CA PRO A 117 16.00 10.39 -0.82
C PRO A 117 16.73 11.01 0.38
N SER A 118 16.10 11.96 1.08
CA SER A 118 16.62 12.55 2.31
C SER A 118 16.32 11.70 3.56
N LEU A 119 15.39 10.76 3.50
CA LEU A 119 15.12 9.83 4.58
C LEU A 119 16.09 8.63 4.51
N PRO A 120 16.33 7.93 5.65
CA PRO A 120 17.05 6.68 5.63
C PRO A 120 16.45 5.68 4.64
N LYS A 121 17.28 4.80 4.09
CA LYS A 121 16.83 3.68 3.26
C LYS A 121 15.78 2.84 3.99
N ASP A 122 14.98 2.08 3.24
CA ASP A 122 14.11 1.09 3.86
C ASP A 122 14.90 -0.11 4.41
N HIS A 123 14.26 -0.97 5.22
CA HIS A 123 14.83 -2.23 5.73
C HIS A 123 15.31 -3.20 4.64
N ASN A 124 14.92 -2.98 3.39
CA ASN A 124 15.34 -3.77 2.23
C ASN A 124 16.52 -3.12 1.49
N GLY A 125 17.05 -1.98 1.98
CA GLY A 125 18.19 -1.27 1.41
C GLY A 125 17.84 -0.37 0.22
N ASN A 126 16.56 -0.19 -0.08
CA ASN A 126 16.09 0.67 -1.15
C ASN A 126 15.97 2.12 -0.68
N THR A 127 15.89 3.06 -1.63
CA THR A 127 15.43 4.42 -1.34
C THR A 127 14.09 4.37 -0.63
N ALA A 128 13.92 5.20 0.40
CA ALA A 128 12.63 5.37 1.07
C ALA A 128 11.55 5.71 0.04
N THR A 129 10.51 4.89 -0.06
CA THR A 129 9.45 5.08 -1.05
C THR A 129 8.09 4.71 -0.46
N CYS A 130 7.09 5.53 -0.74
CA CYS A 130 5.67 5.21 -0.53
C CYS A 130 5.03 5.06 -1.91
N ASN A 131 4.73 3.83 -2.34
CA ASN A 131 3.99 3.63 -3.58
C ASN A 131 2.49 3.78 -3.31
N VAL A 132 1.85 4.60 -4.14
CA VAL A 132 0.43 4.94 -4.05
C VAL A 132 -0.24 4.48 -5.33
N ARG A 133 -1.12 3.50 -5.20
CA ARG A 133 -2.01 3.11 -6.28
C ARG A 133 -3.21 4.06 -6.33
N ILE A 134 -3.43 4.66 -7.49
CA ILE A 134 -4.57 5.51 -7.81
C ILE A 134 -5.73 4.62 -8.29
N PRO A 135 -6.98 4.84 -7.83
CA PRO A 135 -8.11 4.02 -8.23
C PRO A 135 -8.45 4.17 -9.72
N GLU A 136 -9.05 3.14 -10.32
CA GLU A 136 -9.48 3.13 -11.72
C GLU A 136 -10.57 4.16 -12.01
N ASP A 137 -11.37 4.53 -11.01
CA ASP A 137 -12.43 5.53 -11.12
C ASP A 137 -12.00 6.94 -10.70
N TYR A 138 -10.70 7.18 -10.53
CA TYR A 138 -10.18 8.43 -9.97
C TYR A 138 -10.68 9.66 -10.73
N ASP A 139 -11.34 10.54 -9.98
CA ASP A 139 -11.83 11.83 -10.43
C ASP A 139 -11.31 12.88 -9.43
N PRO A 140 -10.45 13.84 -9.86
CA PRO A 140 -9.86 14.83 -8.96
C PRO A 140 -10.90 15.76 -8.32
N THR A 141 -12.13 15.78 -8.82
CA THR A 141 -13.23 16.60 -8.29
C THR A 141 -14.06 15.88 -7.22
N LYS A 142 -13.88 14.57 -7.06
CA LYS A 142 -14.64 13.74 -6.11
C LYS A 142 -13.78 13.34 -4.91
N PRO A 143 -14.37 13.15 -3.71
CA PRO A 143 -13.66 12.54 -2.60
C PRO A 143 -13.16 11.13 -2.97
N VAL A 144 -11.90 10.82 -2.65
CA VAL A 144 -11.31 9.49 -2.88
C VAL A 144 -11.01 8.80 -1.54
N PRO A 145 -11.54 7.59 -1.28
CA PRO A 145 -11.24 6.86 -0.05
C PRO A 145 -9.81 6.30 -0.08
N LEU A 146 -9.21 6.15 1.11
CA LEU A 146 -7.82 5.72 1.29
C LEU A 146 -7.72 4.43 2.10
N LEU A 147 -6.86 3.52 1.68
CA LEU A 147 -6.30 2.46 2.52
C LEU A 147 -4.77 2.58 2.54
N VAL A 148 -4.18 2.64 3.74
CA VAL A 148 -2.73 2.49 3.93
C VAL A 148 -2.42 1.09 4.42
N TRP A 149 -1.53 0.39 3.71
CA TRP A 149 -1.05 -0.94 4.07
C TRP A 149 0.34 -0.87 4.71
N ILE A 150 0.50 -1.55 5.86
CA ILE A 150 1.79 -1.70 6.54
C ILE A 150 2.09 -3.20 6.68
N ALA A 151 3.12 -3.68 5.98
CA ALA A 151 3.44 -5.11 5.90
C ALA A 151 4.18 -5.63 7.15
N GLY A 152 4.15 -6.95 7.34
CA GLY A 152 4.95 -7.65 8.35
C GLY A 152 6.44 -7.76 7.98
N GLY A 153 7.23 -8.45 8.82
CA GLY A 153 8.65 -8.69 8.57
C GLY A 153 9.45 -7.39 8.42
N LYS A 154 10.25 -7.26 7.36
CA LYS A 154 11.00 -6.03 7.04
C LYS A 154 10.12 -4.89 6.49
N GLY A 155 8.81 -5.08 6.44
CA GLY A 155 7.90 -4.14 5.77
C GLY A 155 8.06 -4.19 4.25
N GLY A 156 7.45 -3.22 3.58
CA GLY A 156 7.55 -3.09 2.13
C GLY A 156 6.88 -1.81 1.65
N ASN A 157 7.35 -1.30 0.52
CA ASN A 157 6.83 -0.07 -0.07
C ASN A 157 5.71 -0.31 -1.09
N THR A 158 5.23 -1.54 -1.26
CA THR A 158 4.20 -1.90 -2.25
C THR A 158 2.81 -2.09 -1.63
N PRO A 159 1.73 -1.58 -2.24
CA PRO A 159 0.38 -1.59 -1.65
C PRO A 159 -0.36 -2.93 -1.76
N ASN A 160 0.26 -3.98 -2.31
CA ASN A 160 -0.41 -5.22 -2.70
C ASN A 160 -1.17 -5.92 -1.56
N GLY A 161 -0.68 -5.82 -0.32
CA GLY A 161 -1.35 -6.44 0.83
C GLY A 161 -2.72 -5.82 1.16
N GLY A 162 -2.99 -4.60 0.68
CA GLY A 162 -4.29 -3.95 0.81
C GLY A 162 -5.30 -4.30 -0.28
N PHE A 163 -4.88 -4.91 -1.40
CA PHE A 163 -5.73 -5.06 -2.59
C PHE A 163 -6.95 -5.96 -2.40
N SER A 164 -6.89 -6.89 -1.45
CA SER A 164 -8.01 -7.78 -1.13
C SER A 164 -8.95 -7.21 -0.07
N LEU A 165 -8.58 -6.12 0.59
CA LEU A 165 -9.34 -5.58 1.72
C LEU A 165 -10.39 -4.54 1.28
N VAL A 166 -10.21 -3.95 0.11
CA VAL A 166 -11.06 -2.90 -0.45
C VAL A 166 -11.16 -3.08 -1.97
N ASP A 167 -12.14 -2.44 -2.59
CA ASP A 167 -12.17 -2.34 -4.04
C ASP A 167 -11.05 -1.42 -4.55
N LYS A 168 -10.02 -2.00 -5.17
CA LYS A 168 -8.91 -1.25 -5.79
C LYS A 168 -9.41 -0.28 -6.87
N GLY A 169 -10.56 -0.57 -7.48
CA GLY A 169 -11.24 0.27 -8.46
C GLY A 169 -11.64 1.63 -7.90
N HIS A 170 -11.84 1.72 -6.58
CA HIS A 170 -12.45 2.85 -5.89
C HIS A 170 -11.53 3.46 -4.81
N TYR A 171 -10.62 2.68 -4.23
CA TYR A 171 -9.70 3.14 -3.19
C TYR A 171 -8.33 3.53 -3.74
N ALA A 172 -7.81 4.66 -3.27
CA ALA A 172 -6.38 4.87 -3.26
C ALA A 172 -5.72 3.93 -2.24
N ILE A 173 -4.63 3.25 -2.62
CA ILE A 173 -3.95 2.30 -1.74
C ILE A 173 -2.47 2.62 -1.67
N ALA A 174 -1.98 2.97 -0.49
CA ALA A 174 -0.57 3.31 -0.27
C ALA A 174 0.13 2.27 0.63
N ALA A 175 1.46 2.22 0.58
CA ALA A 175 2.25 1.37 1.48
C ALA A 175 3.39 2.12 2.16
N LEU A 176 3.62 1.77 3.43
CA LEU A 176 4.66 2.38 4.27
C LEU A 176 5.73 1.35 4.64
N PRO A 177 6.99 1.52 4.20
CA PRO A 177 8.11 0.70 4.63
C PRO A 177 8.68 1.16 5.99
N TYR A 178 9.68 0.43 6.52
CA TYR A 178 10.38 0.81 7.76
C TYR A 178 11.80 1.34 7.48
N PRO A 179 12.30 2.31 8.28
CA PRO A 179 13.63 2.88 8.10
C PRO A 179 14.74 1.92 8.55
N SER A 180 15.79 1.75 7.74
CA SER A 180 16.94 0.86 8.00
C SER A 180 17.74 1.22 9.25
N THR A 181 17.52 2.42 9.79
CA THR A 181 18.17 2.95 10.99
C THR A 181 17.41 2.63 12.28
N ALA A 182 16.22 2.03 12.18
CA ALA A 182 15.47 1.53 13.33
C ALA A 182 15.40 -0.01 13.28
N PRO A 183 15.30 -0.68 14.44
CA PRO A 183 14.95 -2.09 14.47
C PRO A 183 13.53 -2.34 13.94
N THR A 184 13.11 -3.60 13.85
CA THR A 184 11.73 -3.89 13.41
C THR A 184 10.71 -3.38 14.43
N PRO A 185 9.46 -3.08 14.03
CA PRO A 185 8.45 -2.61 14.97
C PRO A 185 8.29 -3.49 16.21
N ALA A 186 8.29 -4.82 16.08
CA ALA A 186 8.23 -5.74 17.22
C ALA A 186 9.40 -5.53 18.19
N ASP A 187 10.63 -5.42 17.67
CA ASP A 187 11.83 -5.20 18.49
C ASP A 187 11.88 -3.77 19.09
N ALA A 188 11.21 -2.81 18.46
CA ALA A 188 11.15 -1.42 18.91
C ALA A 188 10.11 -1.18 20.02
N LEU A 189 9.20 -2.13 20.30
CA LEU A 189 8.04 -1.90 21.16
C LEU A 189 8.39 -1.40 22.57
N ASP A 190 9.51 -1.87 23.11
CA ASP A 190 9.94 -1.54 24.47
C ASP A 190 10.91 -0.35 24.53
N ASN A 191 11.36 0.16 23.38
CA ASN A 191 12.22 1.34 23.28
C ASN A 191 11.51 2.49 22.54
N PRO A 192 10.94 3.48 23.26
CA PRO A 192 10.21 4.59 22.65
C PRO A 192 11.02 5.34 21.60
N LYS A 193 12.34 5.50 21.78
CA LYS A 193 13.21 6.24 20.85
C LYS A 193 13.35 5.53 19.51
N ASP A 194 13.45 4.20 19.53
CA ASP A 194 13.51 3.41 18.29
C ASP A 194 12.18 3.50 17.53
N PHE A 195 11.07 3.48 18.26
CA PHE A 195 9.75 3.62 17.67
C PHE A 195 9.48 5.05 17.14
N ASP A 196 10.03 6.08 17.78
CA ASP A 196 9.94 7.47 17.31
C ASP A 196 10.54 7.62 15.91
N VAL A 197 11.65 6.93 15.61
CA VAL A 197 12.25 6.91 14.26
C VAL A 197 11.27 6.34 13.23
N ILE A 198 10.54 5.27 13.57
CA ILE A 198 9.53 4.66 12.68
C ILE A 198 8.35 5.62 12.47
N ILE A 199 7.88 6.24 13.55
CA ILE A 199 6.77 7.21 13.56
C ILE A 199 7.10 8.42 12.68
N ASP A 200 8.25 9.06 12.88
CA ASP A 200 8.67 10.24 12.11
C ASP A 200 8.88 9.91 10.62
N TYR A 201 9.40 8.73 10.33
CA TYR A 201 9.55 8.23 8.96
C TYR A 201 8.19 8.11 8.26
N HIS A 202 7.21 7.47 8.90
CA HIS A 202 5.85 7.35 8.36
C HIS A 202 5.13 8.69 8.28
N LYS A 203 5.34 9.59 9.25
CA LYS A 203 4.75 10.92 9.26
C LYS A 203 5.15 11.74 8.04
N ALA A 204 6.44 11.71 7.67
CA ALA A 204 6.92 12.38 6.46
C ALA A 204 6.24 11.83 5.19
N MET A 205 6.11 10.51 5.09
CA MET A 205 5.48 9.85 3.94
C MET A 205 3.99 10.15 3.82
N LEU A 206 3.27 10.09 4.94
CA LEU A 206 1.84 10.40 4.99
C LEU A 206 1.56 11.86 4.66
N ALA A 207 2.44 12.79 5.05
CA ALA A 207 2.30 14.19 4.69
C ALA A 207 2.34 14.41 3.17
N ASP A 208 3.24 13.72 2.45
CA ASP A 208 3.34 13.83 1.00
C ASP A 208 2.25 13.03 0.26
N LEU A 209 1.77 11.92 0.85
CA LEU A 209 0.57 11.23 0.35
C LEU A 209 -0.66 12.16 0.35
N VAL A 210 -0.88 12.91 1.43
CA VAL A 210 -1.99 13.88 1.51
C VAL A 210 -1.83 15.02 0.49
N LYS A 211 -0.60 15.45 0.20
CA LYS A 211 -0.35 16.44 -0.87
C LYS A 211 -0.57 15.87 -2.26
N LEU A 212 -0.21 14.60 -2.49
CA LEU A 212 -0.40 13.91 -3.76
C LEU A 212 -1.90 13.80 -4.12
N LEU A 213 -2.73 13.53 -3.11
CA LEU A 213 -4.18 13.35 -3.27
C LEU A 213 -4.93 14.39 -2.41
N PRO A 214 -5.02 15.66 -2.84
CA PRO A 214 -5.69 16.71 -2.06
C PRO A 214 -7.19 16.47 -1.89
N ASN A 215 -7.78 15.59 -2.70
CA ASN A 215 -9.19 15.18 -2.64
C ASN A 215 -9.45 13.91 -1.80
N LEU A 216 -8.50 13.46 -0.97
CA LEU A 216 -8.73 12.34 -0.05
C LEU A 216 -9.97 12.58 0.82
N ASP A 217 -10.92 11.65 0.80
CA ASP A 217 -12.13 11.71 1.61
C ASP A 217 -11.75 11.75 3.11
N PRO A 218 -12.07 12.83 3.85
CA PRO A 218 -11.79 12.90 5.29
C PRO A 218 -12.60 11.91 6.14
N LYS A 219 -13.66 11.32 5.58
CA LYS A 219 -14.51 10.37 6.27
C LYS A 219 -14.05 8.93 6.09
N ILE A 220 -13.32 8.59 5.02
CA ILE A 220 -12.97 7.21 4.69
C ILE A 220 -11.46 7.08 4.48
N ARG A 221 -10.72 7.02 5.59
CA ARG A 221 -9.28 6.74 5.60
C ARG A 221 -8.99 5.58 6.53
N LEU A 222 -8.52 4.49 5.95
CA LEU A 222 -8.29 3.23 6.64
C LEU A 222 -6.78 2.97 6.72
N VAL A 223 -6.35 2.30 7.77
CA VAL A 223 -5.00 1.74 7.86
C VAL A 223 -5.07 0.29 8.29
N ALA A 224 -4.36 -0.58 7.57
CA ALA A 224 -4.31 -2.01 7.81
C ALA A 224 -2.87 -2.48 7.95
N GLY A 225 -2.63 -3.38 8.90
CA GLY A 225 -1.32 -3.93 9.14
C GLY A 225 -1.35 -5.36 9.64
N PHE A 226 -0.32 -6.10 9.24
CA PHE A 226 -0.07 -7.48 9.66
C PHE A 226 1.28 -7.56 10.39
N SER A 227 1.35 -8.30 11.51
CA SER A 227 2.61 -8.53 12.24
C SER A 227 3.28 -7.22 12.66
N ASN A 228 4.48 -6.91 12.17
CA ASN A 228 5.14 -5.61 12.36
C ASN A 228 4.25 -4.42 11.98
N GLY A 229 3.40 -4.53 10.96
CA GLY A 229 2.44 -3.48 10.61
C GLY A 229 1.37 -3.28 11.67
N ALA A 230 0.87 -4.38 12.24
CA ALA A 230 -0.07 -4.34 13.36
C ALA A 230 0.57 -3.73 14.62
N HIS A 231 1.84 -4.04 14.90
CA HIS A 231 2.60 -3.39 15.97
C HIS A 231 2.73 -1.87 15.76
N THR A 232 3.00 -1.42 14.52
CA THR A 232 3.02 0.01 14.16
C THR A 232 1.70 0.70 14.47
N ILE A 233 0.58 0.12 14.04
CA ILE A 233 -0.75 0.71 14.25
C ILE A 233 -1.11 0.73 15.74
N GLY A 234 -0.93 -0.39 16.43
CA GLY A 234 -1.23 -0.52 17.86
C GLY A 234 -0.48 0.50 18.71
N THR A 235 0.81 0.73 18.42
CA THR A 235 1.63 1.70 19.14
C THR A 235 1.24 3.14 18.87
N ASN A 236 0.85 3.50 17.64
CA ASN A 236 0.34 4.84 17.35
C ASN A 236 -0.95 5.14 18.11
N ILE A 237 -1.85 4.15 18.21
CA ILE A 237 -3.11 4.27 18.97
C ILE A 237 -2.80 4.40 20.46
N SER A 238 -1.97 3.51 21.01
CA SER A 238 -1.69 3.52 22.45
C SER A 238 -0.98 4.78 22.92
N ARG A 239 -0.09 5.35 22.10
CA ARG A 239 0.61 6.59 22.41
C ARG A 239 -0.23 7.85 22.16
N GLY A 240 -1.34 7.73 21.43
CA GLY A 240 -2.19 8.86 21.06
C GLY A 240 -1.52 9.79 20.05
N GLU A 241 -0.81 9.23 19.07
CA GLU A 241 -0.07 9.99 18.06
C GLU A 241 -1.02 10.77 17.13
N GLY A 242 -1.21 12.05 17.42
CA GLY A 242 -2.23 12.91 16.79
C GLY A 242 -2.20 12.88 15.27
N TYR A 243 -1.03 13.02 14.64
CA TYR A 243 -0.91 13.01 13.17
C TYR A 243 -1.45 11.73 12.54
N PHE A 244 -1.34 10.59 13.23
CA PHE A 244 -1.76 9.29 12.74
C PHE A 244 -3.23 9.03 13.05
N ILE A 245 -3.62 9.18 14.31
CA ILE A 245 -4.99 8.87 14.74
C ILE A 245 -6.02 9.89 14.23
N ASP A 246 -5.60 11.12 13.92
CA ASP A 246 -6.48 12.12 13.30
C ASP A 246 -6.60 11.91 11.79
N LEU A 247 -5.60 11.29 11.15
CA LEU A 247 -5.63 10.98 9.72
C LEU A 247 -6.58 9.81 9.40
N PHE A 248 -6.64 8.77 10.26
CA PHE A 248 -7.41 7.55 9.98
C PHE A 248 -8.72 7.46 10.78
N ASN A 249 -9.73 6.83 10.20
CA ASN A 249 -11.05 6.59 10.78
C ASN A 249 -11.24 5.13 11.19
N ALA A 250 -10.50 4.19 10.60
CA ALA A 250 -10.56 2.78 10.95
C ALA A 250 -9.17 2.12 10.94
N PHE A 251 -8.97 1.19 11.87
CA PHE A 251 -7.70 0.51 12.13
C PHE A 251 -7.87 -1.00 12.03
N ILE A 252 -7.14 -1.66 11.14
CA ILE A 252 -7.16 -3.11 10.95
C ILE A 252 -5.84 -3.67 11.45
N ILE A 253 -5.88 -4.48 12.52
CA ILE A 253 -4.72 -4.96 13.26
C ILE A 253 -4.76 -6.48 13.27
N ILE A 254 -3.89 -7.11 12.48
CA ILE A 254 -3.83 -8.56 12.32
C ILE A 254 -2.52 -9.08 12.90
N GLU A 255 -2.59 -10.01 13.85
CA GLU A 255 -1.41 -10.74 14.34
C GLU A 255 -0.29 -9.81 14.88
N GLY A 256 -0.62 -8.73 15.60
CA GLY A 256 0.35 -7.84 16.26
C GLY A 256 -0.31 -6.71 17.06
N GLY A 257 0.45 -5.84 17.73
CA GLY A 257 -0.13 -4.86 18.66
C GLY A 257 0.86 -3.97 19.42
N GLY A 258 0.37 -3.14 20.34
CA GLY A 258 1.23 -2.29 21.19
C GLY A 258 1.48 -2.88 22.58
N ASN A 259 2.67 -2.67 23.15
CA ASN A 259 3.07 -3.24 24.45
C ASN A 259 2.61 -2.43 25.68
N LYS A 260 2.19 -1.18 25.50
CA LYS A 260 1.70 -0.31 26.59
C LYS A 260 0.29 0.14 26.32
N VAL A 261 -0.54 0.06 27.35
CA VAL A 261 -1.99 0.23 27.25
C VAL A 261 -2.44 1.43 28.06
N ASP A 262 -2.21 2.63 27.53
CA ASP A 262 -2.82 3.86 28.05
C ASP A 262 -3.13 4.82 26.91
N ALA A 263 -4.22 4.52 26.19
CA ALA A 263 -4.69 5.39 25.12
C ALA A 263 -5.08 6.76 25.68
N LYS A 264 -4.21 7.75 25.44
CA LYS A 264 -4.35 9.13 25.93
C LYS A 264 -5.57 9.85 25.36
N LYS A 265 -6.04 9.44 24.17
CA LYS A 265 -7.19 10.04 23.47
C LYS A 265 -8.32 9.02 23.34
N LYS A 266 -9.56 9.47 23.51
CA LYS A 266 -10.75 8.67 23.24
C LYS A 266 -11.17 8.84 21.78
N LEU A 267 -11.40 7.73 21.09
CA LEU A 267 -11.59 7.59 19.64
C LEU A 267 -12.98 6.99 19.33
N ARG A 268 -14.01 7.51 19.99
CA ARG A 268 -15.37 6.94 19.99
C ARG A 268 -16.06 6.89 18.64
N ASP A 269 -15.61 7.75 17.73
CA ASP A 269 -16.09 7.93 16.36
C ASP A 269 -15.33 7.08 15.34
N LYS A 270 -14.40 6.23 15.80
CA LYS A 270 -13.52 5.42 14.95
C LYS A 270 -13.71 3.93 15.19
N PHE A 271 -13.27 3.13 14.23
CA PHE A 271 -13.49 1.69 14.16
C PHE A 271 -12.18 0.91 14.28
N ALA A 272 -12.23 -0.29 14.84
CA ALA A 272 -11.10 -1.21 14.88
C ALA A 272 -11.54 -2.64 14.56
N TYR A 273 -10.77 -3.30 13.68
CA TYR A 273 -10.88 -4.73 13.42
C TYR A 273 -9.63 -5.43 13.91
N LEU A 274 -9.80 -6.42 14.79
CA LEU A 274 -8.71 -7.16 15.41
C LEU A 274 -8.82 -8.63 15.03
N ALA A 275 -7.76 -9.24 14.53
CA ALA A 275 -7.74 -10.70 14.39
C ALA A 275 -6.41 -11.33 14.79
N TRP A 276 -6.50 -12.51 15.37
CA TRP A 276 -5.34 -13.31 15.80
C TRP A 276 -5.62 -14.80 15.70
N GLY A 277 -4.60 -15.58 15.39
CA GLY A 277 -4.61 -17.03 15.35
C GLY A 277 -4.47 -17.66 16.73
N ASN A 278 -5.04 -18.86 16.90
CA ASN A 278 -4.96 -19.64 18.14
C ASN A 278 -4.03 -20.86 18.06
N ASP A 279 -3.39 -21.12 16.92
CA ASP A 279 -2.41 -22.20 16.78
C ASP A 279 -1.05 -21.79 17.34
N LEU A 280 -0.85 -22.11 18.62
CA LEU A 280 0.40 -21.82 19.34
C LEU A 280 1.62 -22.54 18.74
N ALA A 281 1.44 -23.70 18.11
CA ALA A 281 2.55 -24.43 17.49
C ALA A 281 3.10 -23.66 16.29
N ASN A 282 2.24 -22.90 15.60
CA ASN A 282 2.59 -22.06 14.46
C ASN A 282 2.67 -20.56 14.83
N LYS A 283 3.07 -20.27 16.07
CA LYS A 283 3.28 -18.91 16.61
C LYS A 283 2.02 -18.01 16.59
N GLY A 284 0.82 -18.60 16.62
CA GLY A 284 -0.42 -17.88 16.86
C GLY A 284 -0.41 -17.17 18.21
N GLY A 285 -0.92 -15.94 18.26
CA GLY A 285 -0.68 -14.99 19.34
C GLY A 285 -1.80 -14.86 20.39
N LYS A 286 -2.60 -15.90 20.67
CA LYS A 286 -3.83 -15.83 21.50
C LYS A 286 -3.71 -14.98 22.76
N ASN A 287 -2.75 -15.27 23.63
CA ASN A 287 -2.62 -14.56 24.92
C ASN A 287 -2.09 -13.14 24.77
N TYR A 288 -1.18 -12.90 23.82
CA TYR A 288 -0.59 -11.58 23.59
C TYR A 288 -1.60 -10.63 22.94
N MET A 289 -2.33 -11.08 21.93
CA MET A 289 -3.31 -10.27 21.20
C MET A 289 -4.55 -9.97 22.01
N ALA A 290 -5.11 -10.98 22.68
CA ALA A 290 -6.31 -10.82 23.50
C ALA A 290 -6.08 -9.91 24.73
N SER A 291 -4.86 -9.87 25.28
CA SER A 291 -4.55 -9.07 26.48
C SER A 291 -4.14 -7.63 26.17
N TYR A 292 -3.33 -7.38 25.13
CA TYR A 292 -2.78 -6.05 24.87
C TYR A 292 -3.63 -5.22 23.89
N VAL A 293 -4.11 -5.83 22.81
CA VAL A 293 -4.78 -5.11 21.72
C VAL A 293 -6.23 -4.83 22.08
N CYS A 294 -6.95 -5.82 22.61
CA CYS A 294 -8.31 -5.63 23.10
C CYS A 294 -8.34 -4.60 24.24
N LYS A 295 -7.35 -4.59 25.15
CA LYS A 295 -7.32 -3.59 26.22
C LYS A 295 -7.01 -2.18 25.68
N THR A 296 -6.04 -2.02 24.78
CA THR A 296 -5.70 -0.71 24.17
C THR A 296 -6.87 -0.11 23.41
N VAL A 297 -7.53 -0.93 22.61
CA VAL A 297 -8.64 -0.47 21.78
C VAL A 297 -9.89 -0.19 22.63
N LYS A 298 -10.13 -0.98 23.68
CA LYS A 298 -11.18 -0.70 24.69
C LYS A 298 -10.90 0.59 25.46
N ASP A 299 -9.66 0.82 25.87
CA ASP A 299 -9.26 2.05 26.59
C ASP A 299 -9.36 3.28 25.68
N ALA A 300 -9.04 3.14 24.39
CA ALA A 300 -9.26 4.17 23.37
C ALA A 300 -10.76 4.39 23.08
N ARG A 301 -11.65 3.46 23.47
CA ARG A 301 -13.11 3.49 23.24
C ARG A 301 -13.51 3.48 21.76
N LEU A 302 -12.72 2.79 20.93
CA LEU A 302 -13.04 2.50 19.53
C LEU A 302 -14.27 1.58 19.44
N GLN A 303 -14.96 1.61 18.30
CA GLN A 303 -15.96 0.59 17.95
C GLN A 303 -15.22 -0.65 17.44
N VAL A 304 -15.25 -1.73 18.22
CA VAL A 304 -14.39 -2.91 18.02
C VAL A 304 -15.15 -4.07 17.41
N THR A 305 -14.56 -4.69 16.40
CA THR A 305 -14.85 -6.05 15.95
C THR A 305 -13.59 -6.87 16.14
N ASP A 306 -13.69 -8.03 16.78
CA ASP A 306 -12.57 -8.92 17.02
C ASP A 306 -12.87 -10.37 16.62
N HIS A 307 -11.85 -11.09 16.18
CA HIS A 307 -11.96 -12.46 15.69
C HIS A 307 -10.71 -13.29 16.04
N GLU A 308 -10.91 -14.34 16.84
CA GLU A 308 -9.91 -15.39 17.02
C GLU A 308 -10.03 -16.42 15.88
N MET A 309 -9.01 -16.50 15.03
CA MET A 309 -8.93 -17.39 13.87
C MET A 309 -8.52 -18.80 14.29
N ASP A 310 -9.46 -19.74 14.21
CA ASP A 310 -9.24 -21.13 14.64
C ASP A 310 -8.26 -21.88 13.72
N GLY A 311 -7.29 -22.57 14.32
CA GLY A 311 -6.25 -23.33 13.62
C GLY A 311 -5.26 -22.48 12.82
N VAL A 312 -5.30 -21.15 12.98
CA VAL A 312 -4.39 -20.23 12.28
C VAL A 312 -3.20 -19.89 13.18
N GLY A 313 -1.99 -19.95 12.63
CA GLY A 313 -0.77 -19.49 13.27
C GLY A 313 -0.50 -18.00 13.00
N HIS A 314 0.77 -17.63 12.84
CA HIS A 314 1.17 -16.27 12.47
C HIS A 314 0.90 -15.95 10.99
N ALA A 315 -0.37 -15.71 10.64
CA ALA A 315 -0.80 -15.50 9.26
C ALA A 315 -1.98 -14.53 9.13
N PHE A 316 -2.17 -14.05 7.90
CA PHE A 316 -3.39 -13.33 7.48
C PHE A 316 -4.02 -14.08 6.30
N PRO A 317 -4.87 -15.08 6.56
CA PRO A 317 -5.43 -15.93 5.51
C PRO A 317 -6.47 -15.19 4.66
N ASP A 318 -6.72 -15.69 3.45
CA ASP A 318 -7.68 -15.06 2.53
C ASP A 318 -9.11 -15.07 3.08
N SER A 319 -9.47 -16.09 3.88
CA SER A 319 -10.74 -16.13 4.61
C SER A 319 -10.92 -14.91 5.51
N GLU A 320 -9.88 -14.52 6.24
CA GLU A 320 -9.93 -13.35 7.12
C GLU A 320 -9.95 -12.04 6.32
N LYS A 321 -9.23 -11.97 5.20
CA LYS A 321 -9.26 -10.80 4.31
C LYS A 321 -10.68 -10.53 3.78
N VAL A 322 -11.44 -11.58 3.47
CA VAL A 322 -12.85 -11.48 3.08
C VAL A 322 -13.69 -10.91 4.21
N LEU A 323 -13.51 -11.40 5.45
CA LEU A 323 -14.23 -10.86 6.62
C LEU A 323 -13.91 -9.39 6.88
N VAL A 324 -12.64 -8.99 6.76
CA VAL A 324 -12.21 -7.59 6.87
C VAL A 324 -12.87 -6.73 5.80
N LYS A 325 -12.89 -7.19 4.54
CA LYS A 325 -13.55 -6.46 3.44
C LYS A 325 -15.04 -6.29 3.73
N ASP A 326 -15.73 -7.37 4.10
CA ASP A 326 -17.14 -7.35 4.46
C ASP A 326 -17.42 -6.39 5.62
N TRP A 327 -16.55 -6.38 6.63
CA TRP A 327 -16.64 -5.46 7.77
C TRP A 327 -16.48 -4.00 7.33
N ILE A 328 -15.54 -3.69 6.44
CA ILE A 328 -15.37 -2.34 5.88
C ILE A 328 -16.67 -1.89 5.20
N GLU A 329 -17.21 -2.71 4.31
CA GLU A 329 -18.36 -2.36 3.47
C GLU A 329 -19.67 -2.30 4.26
N LYS A 330 -19.88 -3.22 5.21
CA LYS A 330 -21.16 -3.36 5.93
C LYS A 330 -21.21 -2.63 7.27
N THR A 331 -20.06 -2.32 7.86
CA THR A 331 -19.98 -1.71 9.20
C THR A 331 -19.28 -0.36 9.17
N VAL A 332 -18.06 -0.28 8.64
CA VAL A 332 -17.25 0.94 8.71
C VAL A 332 -17.81 2.06 7.84
N VAL A 333 -18.02 1.80 6.54
CA VAL A 333 -18.52 2.83 5.61
C VAL A 333 -19.91 3.34 6.03
N PRO A 334 -20.90 2.49 6.34
CA PRO A 334 -22.19 2.94 6.86
C PRO A 334 -22.08 3.66 8.21
N GLY A 335 -21.24 3.17 9.11
CA GLY A 335 -21.02 3.75 10.43
C GLY A 335 -20.41 5.16 10.39
N LEU A 336 -19.46 5.38 9.48
CA LEU A 336 -18.85 6.69 9.26
C LEU A 336 -19.80 7.67 8.57
N ALA A 337 -20.72 7.17 7.73
CA ALA A 337 -21.78 7.98 7.13
C ALA A 337 -22.84 8.44 8.16
N ALA A 338 -23.17 7.58 9.14
CA ALA A 338 -24.16 7.89 10.18
C ALA A 338 -23.69 8.93 11.22
N GLY A 339 -22.37 9.17 11.32
CA GLY A 339 -21.78 10.08 12.30
C GLY A 339 -21.69 9.48 13.71
N PRO A 340 -21.08 10.21 14.67
CA PRO A 340 -20.88 9.70 16.01
C PRO A 340 -22.23 9.46 16.72
N LYS A 341 -22.44 8.23 17.21
CA LYS A 341 -23.58 7.92 18.07
C LYS A 341 -23.44 8.73 19.36
N LYS A 342 -24.45 9.57 19.68
CA LYS A 342 -24.51 10.25 20.98
C LYS A 342 -24.51 9.20 22.10
N PRO A 343 -23.77 9.46 23.20
CA PRO A 343 -23.58 8.49 24.28
C PRO A 343 -24.88 8.12 24.98
#